data_AF-N1PTB6-F1
#
_entry.id   AF-N1PTB6-F1
#
_cell.length_a   1.000
_cell.length_b   1.000
_cell.length_c   1.000
_cell.angle_alpha   90.00
_cell.angle_beta   90.00
_cell.angle_gamma   90.00
#
_symmetry.space_group_name_H-M   'P 1'
#
loop_
_entity.id
_entity.type
_entity.pdbx_description
1 polymer ?
#
loop_
_entity_poly.entity_id
_entity_poly.type
_entity_poly.pdbx_seq_one_letter_code
_entity_poly.pdbx_strand_id
1 'polypeptide(L)'
;MGSSGTLLGEGEMEFGQLRNRFTSKATTLVDYVVVAAPQGDYDTLQRRLSALTGRAPTPPNFSLGYLHSKLRYENQSEFIQLAQNFHDYDIPVSMLVIDYLSWAYQGDFALQHDLWPNITYMS
;
A
#
# COMPACT_ATOMS: atom_id res chain seq x y z
N MET A 1 32.11 -6.48 11.17
CA MET A 1 31.96 -5.60 10.00
C MET A 1 30.49 -5.23 9.90
N GLY A 2 30.12 -4.05 10.37
CA GLY A 2 28.73 -3.60 10.32
C GLY A 2 28.34 -3.32 8.88
N SER A 3 27.21 -3.86 8.43
CA SER A 3 26.60 -3.46 7.17
C SER A 3 26.33 -1.96 7.24
N SER A 4 27.14 -1.18 6.53
CA SER A 4 26.84 0.22 6.21
C SER A 4 25.51 0.20 5.46
N GLY A 5 24.39 0.41 6.16
CA GLY A 5 23.09 0.58 5.52
C GLY A 5 23.19 1.74 4.55
N THR A 6 22.89 1.51 3.27
CA THR A 6 22.79 2.55 2.26
C THR A 6 21.76 3.57 2.74
N LEU A 7 22.20 4.76 3.12
CA LEU A 7 21.30 5.86 3.46
C LEU A 7 20.64 6.35 2.17
N LEU A 8 19.34 6.10 2.03
CA LEU A 8 18.53 6.69 0.97
C LEU A 8 18.34 8.17 1.30
N GLY A 9 18.83 9.06 0.43
CA GLY A 9 18.78 10.51 0.66
C GLY A 9 17.56 11.17 0.01
N GLU A 10 16.82 11.96 0.77
CA GLU A 10 15.80 12.87 0.22
C GLU A 10 16.40 13.89 -0.75
N GLY A 11 15.58 14.45 -1.62
CA GLY A 11 16.01 15.52 -2.52
C GLY A 11 14.89 16.03 -3.43
N GLU A 12 15.28 16.49 -4.61
CA GLU A 12 14.40 17.14 -5.57
C GLU A 12 14.61 16.57 -6.98
N MET A 13 13.53 16.53 -7.77
CA MET A 13 13.55 16.19 -9.19
C MET A 13 13.15 17.43 -10.02
N GLU A 14 14.05 17.93 -10.83
CA GLU A 14 13.82 19.02 -11.79
C GLU A 14 13.73 18.44 -13.21
N PHE A 15 12.58 18.59 -13.87
CA PHE A 15 12.40 18.28 -15.31
C PHE A 15 12.26 19.58 -16.12
N GLY A 16 13.35 20.31 -16.26
CA GLY A 16 13.39 21.60 -16.95
C GLY A 16 13.48 21.49 -18.47
N GLN A 17 13.18 22.59 -19.18
CA GLN A 17 13.14 22.61 -20.66
C GLN A 17 14.47 22.21 -21.32
N LEU A 18 15.60 22.55 -20.70
CA LEU A 18 16.95 22.33 -21.25
C LEU A 18 17.85 21.49 -20.33
N ARG A 19 17.39 21.14 -19.13
CA ARG A 19 18.17 20.41 -18.14
C ARG A 19 17.25 19.63 -17.19
N ASN A 20 17.57 18.36 -17.03
CA ASN A 20 17.01 17.54 -15.96
C ASN A 20 18.04 17.41 -14.83
N ARG A 21 17.60 17.50 -13.58
CA ARG A 21 18.48 17.40 -12.41
C ARG A 21 17.80 16.60 -11.30
N PHE A 22 18.57 15.71 -10.68
CA PHE A 22 18.20 14.99 -9.47
C PHE A 22 19.20 15.39 -8.39
N THR A 23 18.70 15.71 -7.20
CA THR A 23 19.55 16.07 -6.05
C THR A 23 19.34 15.09 -4.90
N SER A 24 20.35 14.99 -4.04
CA SER A 24 20.24 14.30 -2.75
C SER A 24 20.83 15.22 -1.68
N LYS A 25 20.09 15.47 -0.60
CA LYS A 25 20.50 16.35 0.51
C LYS A 25 21.72 15.79 1.24
N ALA A 26 21.82 14.47 1.34
CA ALA A 26 22.93 13.78 1.96
C ALA A 26 23.07 12.38 1.34
N THR A 27 24.24 12.09 0.77
CA THR A 27 24.61 10.74 0.33
C THR A 27 26.12 10.56 0.38
N THR A 28 26.56 9.32 0.53
CA THR A 28 27.96 8.91 0.36
C THR A 28 28.25 8.41 -1.05
N LEU A 29 27.21 8.14 -1.85
CA LEU A 29 27.29 7.57 -3.20
C LEU A 29 26.15 8.07 -4.08
N VAL A 30 26.45 8.31 -5.35
CA VAL A 30 25.43 8.48 -6.40
C VAL A 30 25.29 7.15 -7.13
N ASP A 31 24.05 6.67 -7.29
CA ASP A 31 23.73 5.43 -7.99
C ASP A 31 22.52 5.66 -8.92
N TYR A 32 22.63 5.28 -10.18
CA TYR A 32 21.57 5.45 -11.18
C TYR A 32 21.67 4.42 -12.30
N VAL A 33 20.52 4.10 -12.90
CA VAL A 33 20.40 3.18 -14.05
C VAL A 33 19.59 3.87 -15.16
N VAL A 34 20.07 3.77 -16.40
CA VAL A 34 19.34 4.24 -17.60
C VAL A 34 19.10 3.03 -18.50
N VAL A 35 17.85 2.85 -18.93
CA VAL A 35 17.45 1.78 -19.87
C VAL A 35 16.84 2.39 -21.13
N ALA A 36 17.12 1.78 -22.28
CA ALA A 36 16.60 2.22 -23.57
C ALA A 36 15.61 1.19 -24.17
N ALA A 37 14.70 1.68 -24.99
CA ALA A 37 13.80 0.92 -25.84
C ALA A 37 13.56 1.69 -27.14
N PRO A 38 13.09 1.03 -28.22
CA PRO A 38 12.66 1.72 -29.42
C PRO A 38 11.62 2.81 -29.11
N GLN A 39 11.63 3.88 -29.89
CA GLN A 39 10.66 4.97 -29.74
C GLN A 39 9.22 4.40 -29.86
N GLY A 40 8.40 4.68 -28.85
CA GLY A 40 7.01 4.18 -28.76
C GLY A 40 6.84 2.82 -28.09
N ASP A 41 7.92 2.08 -27.78
CA ASP A 41 7.85 0.78 -27.10
C ASP A 41 7.93 0.92 -25.57
N TYR A 42 6.82 1.36 -24.97
CA TYR A 42 6.72 1.54 -23.52
C TYR A 42 6.63 0.21 -22.76
N ASP A 43 6.16 -0.88 -23.39
CA ASP A 43 6.09 -2.20 -22.77
C ASP A 43 7.49 -2.75 -22.46
N THR A 44 8.44 -2.57 -23.39
CA THR A 44 9.83 -2.96 -23.15
C THR A 44 10.45 -2.15 -22.01
N LEU A 45 10.13 -0.86 -21.89
CA LEU A 45 10.59 -0.04 -20.75
C LEU A 45 10.05 -0.59 -19.42
N GLN A 46 8.76 -0.89 -19.33
CA GLN A 46 8.15 -1.46 -18.11
C GLN A 46 8.69 -2.87 -17.78
N ARG A 47 8.92 -3.72 -18.78
CA ARG A 47 9.54 -5.04 -18.60
C ARG A 47 10.96 -4.95 -18.03
N ARG A 48 11.74 -3.97 -18.48
CA ARG A 48 13.10 -3.71 -17.98
C ARG A 48 13.07 -3.10 -16.58
N LEU A 49 12.20 -2.13 -16.34
CA LEU A 49 12.02 -1.52 -15.02
C LEU A 49 11.69 -2.57 -13.96
N SER A 50 10.67 -3.40 -14.20
CA SER A 50 10.29 -4.48 -13.27
C SER A 50 11.35 -5.59 -13.14
N ALA A 51 12.21 -5.78 -14.14
CA ALA A 51 13.36 -6.69 -13.99
C ALA A 51 14.44 -6.12 -13.06
N LEU A 52 14.57 -4.80 -12.99
CA LEU A 52 15.53 -4.10 -12.11
C LEU A 52 15.00 -3.93 -10.69
N THR A 53 13.71 -3.62 -10.52
CA THR A 53 13.14 -3.21 -9.22
C THR A 53 12.22 -4.24 -8.57
N GLY A 54 11.84 -5.30 -9.30
CA GLY A 54 10.99 -6.37 -8.80
C GLY A 54 9.73 -6.59 -9.65
N ARG A 55 9.33 -7.87 -9.74
CA ARG A 55 8.11 -8.29 -10.42
C ARG A 55 6.99 -8.42 -9.39
N ALA A 56 5.86 -7.78 -9.65
CA ALA A 56 4.68 -7.92 -8.79
C ALA A 56 4.21 -9.39 -8.77
N PRO A 57 3.80 -9.92 -7.60
CA PRO A 57 3.18 -11.23 -7.52
C PRO A 57 1.77 -11.21 -8.13
N THR A 58 1.23 -12.39 -8.43
CA THR A 58 -0.20 -12.52 -8.76
C THR A 58 -1.05 -12.18 -7.53
N PRO A 59 -2.01 -11.25 -7.62
CA PRO A 59 -2.86 -10.92 -6.49
C PRO A 59 -3.82 -12.08 -6.14
N PRO A 60 -4.23 -12.22 -4.87
CA PRO A 60 -5.25 -13.19 -4.49
C PRO A 60 -6.62 -12.78 -5.06
N ASN A 61 -7.45 -13.75 -5.44
CA ASN A 61 -8.69 -13.47 -6.17
C ASN A 61 -9.66 -12.51 -5.45
N PHE A 62 -9.76 -12.58 -4.12
CA PHE A 62 -10.68 -11.74 -3.35
C PHE A 62 -10.35 -10.24 -3.44
N SER A 63 -9.08 -9.88 -3.69
CA SER A 63 -8.68 -8.47 -3.80
C SER A 63 -9.13 -7.81 -5.11
N LEU A 64 -9.66 -8.59 -6.05
CA LEU A 64 -10.20 -8.11 -7.33
C LEU A 64 -11.71 -7.83 -7.28
N GLY A 65 -12.37 -8.16 -6.16
CA GLY A 65 -13.80 -7.91 -5.96
C GLY A 65 -14.10 -6.54 -5.35
N TYR A 66 -15.30 -6.39 -4.79
CA TYR A 66 -15.71 -5.13 -4.15
C TYR A 66 -15.13 -5.02 -2.73
N LEU A 67 -14.31 -3.99 -2.51
CA LEU A 67 -13.69 -3.69 -1.22
C LEU A 67 -14.44 -2.52 -0.58
N HIS A 68 -15.18 -2.77 0.50
CA HIS A 68 -15.99 -1.76 1.16
C HIS A 68 -15.27 -1.18 2.38
N SER A 69 -15.31 0.15 2.50
CA SER A 69 -14.68 0.91 3.57
C SER A 69 -15.40 2.25 3.77
N LYS A 70 -15.27 2.83 4.97
CA LYS A 70 -15.60 4.22 5.28
C LYS A 70 -14.77 4.67 6.49
N LEU A 71 -14.81 5.97 6.78
CA LEU A 71 -14.34 6.54 8.04
C LEU A 71 -15.54 6.74 8.97
N ARG A 72 -15.76 5.92 9.99
CA ARG A 72 -15.15 4.61 10.33
C ARG A 72 -16.27 3.67 10.79
N TYR A 73 -16.01 2.37 10.84
CA TYR A 73 -16.81 1.47 11.68
C TYR A 73 -16.20 1.47 13.07
N GLU A 74 -16.96 1.85 14.09
CA GLU A 74 -16.42 2.17 15.40
C GLU A 74 -16.25 0.95 16.30
N ASN A 75 -17.11 -0.05 16.15
CA ASN A 75 -17.14 -1.21 17.03
C ASN A 75 -17.58 -2.48 16.30
N GLN A 76 -17.37 -3.62 16.95
CA GLN A 76 -17.65 -4.95 16.41
C GLN A 76 -19.11 -5.14 15.98
N SER A 77 -20.07 -4.62 16.74
CA SER A 77 -21.49 -4.77 16.42
C SER A 77 -21.88 -4.03 15.13
N GLU A 78 -21.37 -2.80 14.94
CA GLU A 78 -21.56 -2.05 13.70
C GLU A 78 -20.99 -2.81 12.49
N PHE A 79 -19.80 -3.38 12.64
CA PHE A 79 -19.12 -4.10 11.57
C PHE A 79 -19.82 -5.42 11.19
N ILE A 80 -20.36 -6.14 12.18
CA ILE A 80 -21.18 -7.34 11.93
C ILE A 80 -22.49 -6.96 11.24
N GLN A 81 -23.15 -5.90 11.68
CA GLN A 81 -24.40 -5.44 11.07
C GLN A 81 -24.19 -5.02 9.60
N LEU A 82 -23.04 -4.41 9.28
CA LEU A 82 -22.64 -4.11 7.91
C LEU A 82 -22.58 -5.37 7.05
N ALA A 83 -21.89 -6.41 7.52
CA ALA A 83 -21.78 -7.68 6.80
C ALA A 83 -23.16 -8.34 6.60
N GLN A 84 -24.00 -8.31 7.64
CA GLN A 84 -25.38 -8.81 7.57
C GLN A 84 -26.20 -8.05 6.53
N ASN A 85 -26.04 -6.73 6.42
CA ASN A 85 -26.74 -5.95 5.39
C ASN A 85 -26.31 -6.35 3.96
N PHE A 86 -25.01 -6.55 3.70
CA PHE A 86 -24.56 -7.03 2.39
C PHE A 86 -25.18 -8.39 2.05
N HIS A 87 -25.26 -9.29 3.03
CA HIS A 87 -25.92 -10.58 2.89
C HIS A 87 -27.43 -10.44 2.62
N ASP A 88 -28.16 -9.68 3.44
CA ASP A 88 -29.62 -9.57 3.37
C ASP A 88 -30.12 -8.91 2.08
N TYR A 89 -29.29 -8.02 1.50
CA TYR A 89 -29.59 -7.36 0.23
C TYR A 89 -28.99 -8.04 -1.00
N ASP A 90 -28.33 -9.20 -0.85
CA ASP A 90 -27.66 -9.92 -1.94
C ASP A 90 -26.67 -9.04 -2.72
N ILE A 91 -25.90 -8.22 -2.00
CA ILE A 91 -24.89 -7.33 -2.57
C ILE A 91 -23.51 -7.98 -2.39
N PRO A 92 -22.80 -8.33 -3.48
CA PRO A 92 -21.50 -8.99 -3.37
C PRO A 92 -20.44 -8.04 -2.78
N VAL A 93 -19.74 -8.51 -1.74
CA VAL A 93 -18.61 -7.84 -1.12
C VAL A 93 -17.48 -8.84 -0.86
N SER A 94 -16.25 -8.45 -1.15
CA SER A 94 -15.07 -9.33 -1.07
C SER A 94 -14.13 -9.00 0.09
N MET A 95 -14.17 -7.76 0.58
CA MET A 95 -13.42 -7.33 1.77
C MET A 95 -14.15 -6.19 2.47
N LEU A 96 -14.17 -6.23 3.80
CA LEU A 96 -14.60 -5.13 4.66
C LEU A 96 -13.39 -4.59 5.42
N VAL A 97 -13.24 -3.28 5.51
CA VAL A 97 -12.07 -2.63 6.11
C VAL A 97 -12.45 -1.89 7.40
N ILE A 98 -11.67 -2.13 8.45
CA ILE A 98 -11.72 -1.37 9.71
C ILE A 98 -10.68 -0.23 9.60
N ASP A 99 -11.12 1.00 9.84
CA ASP A 99 -10.28 2.19 9.72
C ASP A 99 -9.41 2.41 10.98
N TYR A 100 -8.56 3.44 10.94
CA TYR A 100 -7.72 3.93 12.03
C TYR A 100 -8.50 4.35 13.29
N LEU A 101 -7.78 4.56 14.41
CA LEU A 101 -8.35 4.87 15.73
C LEU A 101 -9.31 3.79 16.26
N SER A 102 -9.01 2.54 15.91
CA SER A 102 -9.67 1.32 16.40
C SER A 102 -8.85 0.62 17.50
N TRP A 103 -7.68 1.17 17.83
CA TRP A 103 -6.77 0.76 18.92
C TRP A 103 -6.96 1.63 20.16
N ALA A 104 -6.50 1.13 21.32
CA ALA A 104 -6.54 1.90 22.57
C ALA A 104 -5.49 3.03 22.56
N TYR A 105 -4.24 2.71 22.21
CA TYR A 105 -3.14 3.67 22.10
C TYR A 105 -2.37 3.51 20.79
N GLN A 106 -1.80 4.62 20.31
CA GLN A 106 -0.92 4.58 19.14
C GLN A 106 0.33 3.75 19.46
N GLY A 107 0.55 2.67 18.71
CA GLY A 107 1.67 1.74 18.89
C GLY A 107 1.29 0.36 19.43
N ASP A 108 0.04 0.16 19.87
CA ASP A 108 -0.42 -1.16 20.35
C ASP A 108 -0.56 -2.18 19.21
N PHE A 109 -0.83 -1.71 17.99
CA PHE A 109 -1.08 -2.53 16.80
C PHE A 109 -2.12 -3.64 17.02
N ALA A 110 -3.14 -3.36 17.84
CA ALA A 110 -4.24 -4.26 18.15
C ALA A 110 -5.57 -3.48 18.28
N LEU A 111 -6.68 -4.13 17.96
CA LEU A 111 -8.01 -3.56 18.16
C LEU A 111 -8.32 -3.42 19.66
N GLN A 112 -8.94 -2.31 20.06
CA GLN A 112 -9.32 -2.07 21.45
C GLN A 112 -10.39 -3.07 21.90
N HIS A 113 -10.09 -3.85 22.94
CA HIS A 113 -10.96 -4.91 23.43
C HIS A 113 -12.38 -4.42 23.84
N ASP A 114 -12.52 -3.20 24.39
CA ASP A 114 -13.83 -2.69 24.81
C ASP A 114 -14.80 -2.46 23.63
N LEU A 115 -14.27 -2.16 22.44
CA LEU A 115 -15.03 -1.94 21.21
C LEU A 115 -15.05 -3.17 20.29
N TRP A 116 -14.03 -4.02 20.42
CA TRP A 116 -13.78 -5.22 19.61
C TRP A 116 -13.54 -6.46 20.49
N PRO A 117 -14.53 -6.87 21.32
CA PRO A 117 -14.31 -7.86 22.38
C PRO A 117 -14.03 -9.28 21.89
N ASN A 118 -14.44 -9.64 20.67
CA ASN A 118 -14.21 -10.98 20.12
C ASN A 118 -13.98 -10.94 18.60
N ILE A 119 -12.76 -10.57 18.21
CA ILE A 119 -12.35 -10.44 16.81
C ILE A 119 -12.40 -11.78 16.04
N THR A 120 -12.15 -12.91 16.70
CA THR A 120 -12.21 -14.25 16.10
C THR A 120 -13.63 -14.67 15.76
N TYR A 121 -14.62 -14.22 16.52
CA TYR A 121 -16.04 -14.43 16.19
C TYR A 121 -16.51 -13.50 15.07
N MET A 122 -15.92 -12.31 14.97
CA MET A 122 -16.29 -11.32 13.96
C MET A 122 -15.79 -11.67 12.55
N SER A 123 -14.60 -12.24 12.44
CA SER A 123 -13.93 -12.61 11.18
C SER A 123 -14.45 -13.91 10.58
#